data_AF-A0A3M6UWS8-F1
#
_entry.id   AF-A0A3M6UWS8-F1
#
_cell.length_a   1.000
_cell.length_b   1.000
_cell.length_c   1.000
_cell.angle_alpha   90.00
_cell.angle_beta   90.00
_cell.angle_gamma   90.00
#
_symmetry.space_group_name_H-M   'P 1'
#
loop_
_entity.id
_entity.type
_entity.pdbx_description
1 polymer ?
#
loop_
_entity_poly.entity_id
_entity_poly.type
_entity_poly.pdbx_seq_one_letter_code
_entity_poly.pdbx_strand_id
1 'polypeptide(L)'
;MYFSVASQTFVIFRGWKVTSASDAGGSFLAVFALAVLYECYKGLHITLKQRLKTRSYRGSTTSVLASRIHTAIKCRDLVMQFSETCLFVTELAFAYFLMLISMTYNASLFAAVVTGRGMGYYLTTPLVDTYITKSEKTGDYSDFRRSSKSTLRKREPLIKGTDI
;
A
#
# COMPACT_ATOMS: atom_id res chain seq x y z
N MET A 1 -37.21 -2.19 -1.87
CA MET A 1 -36.78 -1.42 -3.06
C MET A 1 -36.25 -2.41 -4.08
N TYR A 2 -36.63 -2.29 -5.35
CA TYR A 2 -36.28 -3.24 -6.42
C TYR A 2 -35.10 -2.71 -7.25
N PHE A 3 -34.21 -3.61 -7.68
CA PHE A 3 -33.09 -3.27 -8.55
C PHE A 3 -33.56 -3.17 -10.00
N SER A 4 -33.43 -2.00 -10.62
CA SER A 4 -33.79 -1.78 -12.02
C SER A 4 -32.59 -2.07 -12.92
N VAL A 5 -32.75 -2.96 -13.90
CA VAL A 5 -31.63 -3.49 -14.70
C VAL A 5 -31.05 -2.48 -15.70
N ALA A 6 -31.84 -1.55 -16.23
CA ALA A 6 -31.36 -0.35 -16.93
C ALA A 6 -32.55 0.49 -17.39
N SER A 7 -32.78 1.62 -16.75
CA SER A 7 -33.56 2.71 -17.33
C SER A 7 -32.94 4.02 -16.86
N GLN A 8 -32.19 4.63 -17.78
CA GLN A 8 -31.57 5.97 -17.75
C GLN A 8 -31.32 6.53 -16.35
N THR A 9 -30.21 6.15 -15.74
CA THR A 9 -29.83 6.63 -14.41
C THR A 9 -28.52 7.39 -14.47
N PHE A 10 -28.52 8.60 -13.93
CA PHE A 10 -27.35 9.48 -13.87
C PHE A 10 -26.35 8.90 -12.88
N VAL A 11 -25.15 8.55 -13.35
CA VAL A 11 -24.24 7.73 -12.53
C VAL A 11 -23.54 8.59 -11.47
N ILE A 12 -23.02 9.80 -11.76
CA ILE A 12 -22.36 10.66 -10.75
C ILE A 12 -22.35 12.17 -11.12
N PHE A 13 -22.14 12.52 -12.40
CA PHE A 13 -22.14 13.91 -12.90
C PHE A 13 -23.23 14.09 -13.95
N ARG A 14 -23.82 15.29 -14.05
CA ARG A 14 -24.78 15.66 -15.11
C ARG A 14 -24.25 15.39 -16.54
N GLY A 15 -22.92 15.35 -16.72
CA GLY A 15 -22.26 15.05 -18.00
C GLY A 15 -22.08 13.57 -18.33
N TRP A 16 -22.21 12.65 -17.35
CA TRP A 16 -22.11 11.20 -17.59
C TRP A 16 -23.50 10.62 -17.86
N LYS A 17 -24.08 11.00 -19.00
CA LYS A 17 -25.37 10.48 -19.45
C LYS A 17 -25.14 9.18 -20.22
N VAL A 18 -25.64 8.08 -19.65
CA VAL A 18 -25.73 6.80 -20.35
C VAL A 18 -26.99 6.82 -21.21
N THR A 19 -26.88 7.31 -22.43
CA THR A 19 -27.99 7.27 -23.42
C THR A 19 -27.85 6.11 -24.39
N SER A 20 -26.67 5.48 -24.48
CA SER A 20 -26.35 4.41 -25.43
C SER A 20 -25.80 3.16 -24.74
N ALA A 21 -25.96 1.98 -25.36
CA ALA A 21 -25.46 0.70 -24.83
C ALA A 21 -23.93 0.68 -24.67
N SER A 22 -23.20 1.40 -25.53
CA SER A 22 -21.76 1.61 -25.41
C SER A 22 -21.38 2.39 -24.15
N ASP A 23 -22.17 3.40 -23.79
CA ASP A 23 -21.92 4.23 -22.61
C ASP A 23 -22.18 3.44 -21.32
N ALA A 24 -23.17 2.53 -21.35
CA ALA A 24 -23.45 1.63 -20.24
C ALA A 24 -22.28 0.67 -19.99
N GLY A 25 -21.72 0.10 -21.06
CA GLY A 25 -20.51 -0.74 -20.98
C GLY A 25 -19.29 0.05 -20.50
N GLY A 26 -19.12 1.28 -20.98
CA GLY A 26 -18.05 2.18 -20.55
C GLY A 26 -18.12 2.51 -19.05
N SER A 27 -19.32 2.82 -18.54
CA SER A 27 -19.52 3.06 -17.11
C SER A 27 -19.26 1.80 -16.27
N PHE A 28 -19.71 0.63 -16.70
CA PHE A 28 -19.41 -0.63 -16.01
C PHE A 28 -17.91 -0.89 -15.93
N LEU A 29 -17.20 -0.76 -17.05
CA LEU A 29 -15.75 -0.98 -17.11
C LEU A 29 -14.99 0.06 -16.27
N ALA A 30 -15.40 1.32 -16.30
CA ALA A 30 -14.80 2.38 -15.50
C ALA A 30 -14.97 2.11 -13.99
N VAL A 31 -16.17 1.71 -13.55
CA VAL A 31 -16.43 1.36 -12.15
C VAL A 31 -15.65 0.12 -11.72
N PHE A 32 -15.62 -0.91 -12.57
CA PHE A 32 -14.82 -2.11 -12.33
C PHE A 32 -13.33 -1.78 -12.18
N ALA A 33 -12.77 -1.00 -13.11
CA ALA A 33 -11.38 -0.57 -13.05
C ALA A 33 -11.09 0.26 -11.78
N LEU A 34 -11.99 1.18 -11.42
CA LEU A 34 -11.87 1.99 -10.21
C LEU A 34 -11.94 1.14 -8.93
N ALA A 35 -12.76 0.09 -8.90
CA ALA A 35 -12.83 -0.86 -7.80
C ALA A 35 -11.56 -1.73 -7.66
N VAL A 36 -10.97 -2.16 -8.77
CA VAL A 36 -9.68 -2.87 -8.78
C VAL A 36 -8.54 -1.95 -8.34
N LEU A 37 -8.51 -0.72 -8.87
CA LEU A 37 -7.52 0.29 -8.52
C LEU A 37 -7.58 0.65 -7.03
N TYR A 38 -8.77 0.72 -6.44
CA TYR A 38 -8.94 0.95 -5.00
C TYR A 38 -8.16 -0.07 -4.16
N GLU A 39 -8.26 -1.36 -4.49
CA GLU A 39 -7.58 -2.40 -3.71
C GLU A 39 -6.07 -2.40 -3.95
N CYS A 40 -5.63 -2.14 -5.19
CA CYS A 40 -4.21 -1.93 -5.51
C CYS A 40 -3.62 -0.76 -4.70
N TYR A 41 -4.37 0.34 -4.60
CA TYR A 41 -3.98 1.53 -3.85
C TYR A 41 -3.84 1.26 -2.35
N LYS A 42 -4.82 0.54 -1.79
CA LYS A 42 -4.79 0.10 -0.40
C LYS A 42 -3.60 -0.82 -0.12
N GLY A 43 -3.30 -1.75 -1.03
CA GLY A 43 -2.10 -2.60 -0.97
C GLY A 43 -0.81 -1.79 -0.96
N LEU A 44 -0.72 -0.76 -1.81
CA LEU A 44 0.42 0.15 -1.86
C LEU A 44 0.59 0.92 -0.54
N HIS A 45 -0.49 1.48 0.02
CA HIS A 45 -0.50 2.18 1.30
C HIS A 45 0.00 1.30 2.47
N ILE A 46 -0.45 0.04 2.54
CA ILE A 46 -0.01 -0.93 3.54
C ILE A 46 1.49 -1.25 3.39
N THR A 47 1.94 -1.44 2.15
CA THR A 47 3.34 -1.76 1.85
C THR A 47 4.27 -0.59 2.21
N LEU A 48 3.88 0.64 1.88
CA LEU A 48 4.61 1.87 2.23
C LEU A 48 4.74 2.05 3.75
N LYS A 49 3.66 1.84 4.51
CA LYS A 49 3.70 1.91 5.98
C LYS A 49 4.66 0.90 6.58
N GLN A 50 4.70 -0.33 6.06
CA GLN A 50 5.65 -1.35 6.52
C GLN A 50 7.11 -0.99 6.20
N ARG A 51 7.36 -0.39 5.03
CA ARG A 51 8.70 0.15 4.68
C ARG A 51 9.14 1.24 5.63
N LEU A 52 8.22 2.13 6.02
CA LEU A 52 8.51 3.23 6.93
C LEU A 52 8.81 2.74 8.35
N LYS A 53 8.03 1.81 8.88
CA LYS A 53 8.24 1.23 10.21
C LYS A 53 9.58 0.49 10.34
N THR A 54 9.97 -0.27 9.31
CA THR A 54 11.28 -0.96 9.27
C THR A 54 12.46 -0.01 9.08
N ARG A 55 12.28 1.09 8.36
CA ARG A 55 13.36 2.07 8.09
C ARG A 55 13.68 2.94 9.31
N SER A 56 12.69 3.29 10.12
CA SER A 56 12.89 4.07 11.36
C SER A 56 13.82 3.38 12.36
N TYR A 57 13.90 2.05 12.35
CA TYR A 57 14.80 1.31 13.26
C TYR A 57 16.27 1.31 12.81
N ARG A 58 16.58 1.64 11.55
CA ARG A 58 17.95 1.54 10.98
C ARG A 58 18.71 2.88 10.95
N GLY A 59 18.10 3.97 11.41
CA GLY A 59 18.67 5.32 11.32
C GLY A 59 19.59 5.76 12.48
N SER A 60 19.79 4.96 13.52
CA SER A 60 20.34 5.47 14.79
C SER A 60 21.87 5.47 14.96
N THR A 61 22.69 5.25 13.93
CA THR A 61 24.15 5.30 14.08
C THR A 61 24.83 5.95 12.89
N THR A 62 25.27 7.20 13.02
CA THR A 62 26.70 7.58 13.15
C THR A 62 26.87 9.10 13.07
N SER A 63 27.81 9.57 13.89
CA SER A 63 28.13 10.93 14.27
C SER A 63 28.87 11.77 13.22
N VAL A 64 28.82 13.10 13.42
CA VAL A 64 29.74 14.18 13.00
C VAL A 64 29.54 14.87 11.63
N LEU A 65 28.95 14.26 10.60
CA LEU A 65 28.56 14.97 9.35
C LEU A 65 27.11 15.50 9.39
N ALA A 66 26.72 16.01 10.56
CA ALA A 66 25.34 16.08 11.01
C ALA A 66 24.50 17.20 10.33
N SER A 67 25.02 18.42 10.19
CA SER A 67 24.17 19.61 10.00
C SER A 67 23.47 19.72 8.63
N ARG A 68 24.17 19.43 7.52
CA ARG A 68 23.57 19.44 6.16
C ARG A 68 22.67 18.21 5.90
N ILE A 69 23.00 17.10 6.55
CA ILE A 69 22.27 15.84 6.41
C ILE A 69 20.98 15.88 7.24
N HIS A 70 20.97 16.55 8.40
CA HIS A 70 19.76 16.73 9.21
C HIS A 70 18.63 17.43 8.45
N THR A 71 18.93 18.49 7.66
CA THR A 71 17.91 19.19 6.87
C THR A 71 17.37 18.31 5.74
N ALA A 72 18.25 17.56 5.06
CA ALA A 72 17.85 16.63 3.99
C ALA A 72 17.04 15.43 4.52
N ILE A 73 17.39 14.89 5.69
CA ILE A 73 16.63 13.85 6.38
C ILE A 73 15.26 14.40 6.79
N LYS A 74 15.19 15.61 7.35
CA LYS A 74 13.93 16.23 7.78
C LYS A 74 12.99 16.51 6.59
N CYS A 75 13.50 17.04 5.48
CA CYS A 75 12.71 17.21 4.26
C CYS A 75 12.21 15.87 3.70
N ARG A 76 13.06 14.83 3.72
CA ARG A 76 12.64 13.49 3.28
C ARG A 76 11.55 12.92 4.19
N ASP A 77 11.65 13.11 5.49
CA ASP A 77 10.65 12.65 6.46
C ASP A 77 9.31 13.38 6.27
N LEU A 78 9.36 14.71 6.05
CA LEU A 78 8.18 15.51 5.71
C LEU A 78 7.55 15.08 4.38
N VAL A 79 8.35 14.79 3.36
CA VAL A 79 7.84 14.30 2.05
C VAL A 79 7.20 12.92 2.20
N MET A 80 7.80 12.01 2.98
CA MET A 80 7.20 10.70 3.24
C MET A 80 5.89 10.85 4.02
N GLN A 81 5.87 11.66 5.07
CA GLN A 81 4.67 11.94 5.87
C GLN A 81 3.56 12.59 5.04
N PHE A 82 3.91 13.51 4.14
CA PHE A 82 2.97 14.13 3.20
C PHE A 82 2.46 13.11 2.16
N SER A 83 3.31 12.21 1.69
CA SER A 83 2.89 11.15 0.78
C SER A 83 1.92 10.19 1.46
N GLU A 84 2.14 9.82 2.74
CA GLU A 84 1.22 8.97 3.50
C GLU A 84 -0.15 9.61 3.67
N THR A 85 -0.21 10.91 3.99
CA THR A 85 -1.50 11.62 4.13
C THR A 85 -2.20 11.80 2.80
N CYS A 86 -1.47 12.12 1.73
CA CYS A 86 -2.01 12.20 0.37
C CYS A 86 -2.58 10.84 -0.07
N LEU A 87 -1.87 9.75 0.24
CA LEU A 87 -2.35 8.41 -0.02
C LEU A 87 -3.65 8.15 0.74
N PHE A 88 -3.67 8.41 2.04
CA PHE A 88 -4.87 8.24 2.85
C PHE A 88 -6.09 9.01 2.33
N VAL A 89 -5.92 10.27 1.92
CA VAL A 89 -7.02 11.10 1.38
C VAL A 89 -7.56 10.53 0.08
N THR A 90 -6.69 10.04 -0.81
CA THR A 90 -7.09 9.45 -2.08
C THR A 90 -7.80 8.11 -1.89
N GLU A 91 -7.35 7.29 -0.94
CA GLU A 91 -8.03 6.05 -0.55
C GLU A 91 -9.47 6.33 -0.09
N LEU A 92 -9.65 7.36 0.75
CA LEU A 92 -10.96 7.82 1.18
C LEU A 92 -11.82 8.27 -0.01
N ALA A 93 -11.27 9.07 -0.92
CA ALA A 93 -12.00 9.54 -2.09
C ALA A 93 -12.56 8.38 -2.92
N PHE A 94 -11.74 7.35 -3.22
CA PHE A 94 -12.21 6.15 -3.93
C PHE A 94 -13.25 5.35 -3.14
N ALA A 95 -13.11 5.24 -1.81
CA ALA A 95 -14.12 4.58 -0.98
C ALA A 95 -15.48 5.30 -1.06
N TYR A 96 -15.49 6.64 -1.01
CA TYR A 96 -16.70 7.44 -1.16
C TYR A 96 -17.31 7.34 -2.56
N PHE A 97 -16.50 7.32 -3.63
CA PHE A 97 -17.01 7.10 -5.00
C PHE A 97 -17.70 5.74 -5.13
N LEU A 98 -17.08 4.67 -4.63
CA LEU A 98 -17.67 3.33 -4.68
C LEU A 98 -18.95 3.23 -3.84
N MET A 99 -18.98 3.89 -2.68
CA MET A 99 -20.19 3.99 -1.86
C MET A 99 -21.30 4.75 -2.58
N LEU A 100 -20.98 5.88 -3.22
CA LEU A 100 -21.92 6.68 -4.01
C LEU A 100 -22.50 5.87 -5.16
N ILE A 101 -21.66 5.12 -5.88
CA ILE A 101 -22.09 4.21 -6.94
C ILE A 101 -23.02 3.12 -6.39
N SER A 102 -22.70 2.52 -5.24
CA SER A 102 -23.56 1.49 -4.64
C SER A 102 -24.95 2.01 -4.27
N MET A 103 -25.05 3.29 -3.90
CA MET A 103 -26.31 3.95 -3.55
C MET A 103 -27.15 4.34 -4.77
N THR A 104 -26.64 4.19 -6.00
CA THR A 104 -27.44 4.40 -7.23
C THR A 104 -28.44 3.28 -7.50
N TYR A 105 -28.45 2.21 -6.69
CA TYR A 105 -29.34 1.04 -6.79
C TYR A 105 -29.33 0.34 -8.17
N ASN A 106 -28.25 0.48 -8.94
CA ASN A 106 -28.07 -0.21 -10.21
C ASN A 106 -27.38 -1.57 -9.99
N ALA A 107 -28.07 -2.66 -10.33
CA ALA A 107 -27.55 -4.02 -10.14
C ALA A 107 -26.24 -4.27 -10.90
N SER A 108 -26.13 -3.81 -12.15
CA SER A 108 -24.97 -4.03 -13.00
C SER A 108 -23.74 -3.29 -12.45
N LEU A 109 -23.89 -2.04 -12.02
CA LEU A 109 -22.80 -1.27 -11.41
C LEU A 109 -22.42 -1.83 -10.03
N PHE A 110 -23.40 -2.26 -9.24
CA PHE A 110 -23.13 -2.90 -7.95
C PHE A 110 -22.34 -4.20 -8.13
N ALA A 111 -22.74 -5.05 -9.08
CA ALA A 111 -22.00 -6.26 -9.43
C ALA A 111 -20.58 -5.95 -9.91
N ALA A 112 -20.38 -4.87 -10.67
CA ALA A 112 -19.06 -4.39 -11.09
C ALA A 112 -18.17 -4.04 -9.89
N VAL A 113 -18.71 -3.32 -8.90
CA VAL A 113 -17.98 -2.93 -7.67
C VAL A 113 -17.58 -4.16 -6.86
N VAL A 114 -18.51 -5.08 -6.62
CA VAL A 114 -18.26 -6.29 -5.82
C VAL A 114 -17.24 -7.20 -6.51
N THR A 115 -17.43 -7.47 -7.81
CA THR A 115 -16.52 -8.31 -8.59
C THR A 115 -15.15 -7.65 -8.75
N GLY A 116 -15.11 -6.32 -8.97
CA GLY A 116 -13.87 -5.55 -9.08
C GLY A 116 -13.07 -5.54 -7.78
N ARG A 117 -13.73 -5.35 -6.63
CA ARG A 117 -13.07 -5.46 -5.33
C ARG A 117 -12.58 -6.88 -5.04
N GLY A 118 -13.37 -7.90 -5.36
CA GLY A 118 -12.96 -9.30 -5.22
C GLY A 118 -11.71 -9.62 -6.06
N MET A 119 -11.71 -9.20 -7.33
CA MET A 119 -10.58 -9.36 -8.24
C MET A 119 -9.35 -8.58 -7.77
N GLY A 120 -9.54 -7.33 -7.33
CA GLY A 120 -8.47 -6.50 -6.78
C GLY A 120 -7.83 -7.10 -5.52
N TYR A 121 -8.63 -7.75 -4.67
CA TYR A 121 -8.14 -8.42 -3.47
C TYR A 121 -7.27 -9.61 -3.85
N TYR A 122 -7.77 -10.45 -4.77
CA TYR A 122 -7.03 -11.59 -5.28
C TYR A 122 -5.67 -11.21 -5.89
N LEU A 123 -5.58 -10.06 -6.57
CA LEU A 123 -4.31 -9.54 -7.11
C LEU A 123 -3.37 -9.00 -6.03
N THR A 124 -3.93 -8.38 -4.98
CA THR A 124 -3.14 -7.76 -3.92
C THR A 124 -2.54 -8.80 -2.96
N THR A 125 -3.26 -9.91 -2.70
CA THR A 125 -2.79 -10.99 -1.82
C THR A 125 -1.39 -11.52 -2.17
N PRO A 126 -1.07 -11.96 -3.41
CA PRO A 126 0.26 -12.46 -3.75
C PRO A 126 1.34 -11.37 -3.69
N LEU A 127 0.99 -10.10 -3.94
CA LEU A 127 1.94 -8.99 -3.83
C LEU A 127 2.39 -8.76 -2.39
N VAL A 128 1.45 -8.84 -1.43
CA VAL A 128 1.76 -8.71 0.00
C VAL A 128 2.58 -9.91 0.48
N ASP A 129 2.23 -11.13 0.08
CA ASP A 129 2.95 -12.33 0.49
C ASP A 129 4.42 -12.34 -0.02
N THR A 130 4.61 -11.91 -1.27
CA THR A 130 5.95 -11.73 -1.86
C THR A 130 6.76 -10.69 -1.08
N TYR A 131 6.11 -9.63 -0.59
CA TYR A 131 6.76 -8.60 0.20
C TYR A 131 7.20 -9.11 1.58
N ILE A 132 6.31 -9.81 2.29
CA ILE A 132 6.59 -10.40 3.62
C ILE A 132 7.75 -11.40 3.52
N THR A 133 7.69 -12.31 2.55
CA THR A 133 8.73 -13.33 2.33
C THR A 133 10.11 -12.70 2.07
N LYS A 134 10.17 -11.60 1.32
CA LYS A 134 11.42 -10.88 1.07
C LYS A 134 11.96 -10.17 2.31
N SER A 135 11.07 -9.69 3.17
CA SER A 135 11.43 -9.10 4.46
C SER A 135 12.00 -10.13 5.43
N GLU A 136 11.39 -11.32 5.50
CA GLU A 136 11.84 -12.42 6.37
C GLU A 136 13.24 -12.88 6.01
N LYS A 137 13.51 -13.14 4.72
CA LYS A 137 14.87 -13.49 4.26
C LYS A 137 15.90 -12.42 4.60
N THR A 138 15.55 -11.13 4.51
CA THR A 138 16.50 -10.05 4.82
C THR A 138 16.77 -9.94 6.32
N GLY A 139 15.76 -10.22 7.15
CA GLY A 139 15.90 -10.28 8.61
C GLY A 139 16.84 -11.41 9.03
N ASP A 140 16.62 -12.61 8.52
CA ASP A 140 17.36 -13.82 8.88
C ASP A 140 18.87 -13.72 8.57
N TYR A 141 19.24 -13.22 7.38
CA TYR A 141 20.64 -12.94 7.04
C TYR A 141 21.30 -11.93 7.99
N SER A 142 20.54 -10.93 8.44
CA SER A 142 21.06 -9.88 9.32
C SER A 142 21.27 -10.40 10.74
N ASP A 143 20.40 -11.27 11.24
CA ASP A 143 20.50 -11.90 12.55
C ASP A 143 21.60 -12.97 12.59
N PHE A 144 21.74 -13.79 11.54
CA PHE A 144 22.86 -14.73 11.42
C PHE A 144 24.22 -14.01 11.47
N ARG A 145 24.35 -12.90 10.73
CA ARG A 145 25.58 -12.07 10.75
C ARG A 145 25.84 -11.46 12.13
N ARG A 146 24.79 -11.07 12.86
CA ARG A 146 24.91 -10.49 14.21
C ARG A 146 25.36 -11.55 15.23
N SER A 147 24.81 -12.76 15.13
CA SER A 147 25.19 -13.93 15.94
C SER A 147 26.65 -14.36 15.67
N SER A 148 27.08 -14.34 14.41
CA SER A 148 28.47 -14.63 14.05
C SER A 148 29.45 -13.59 14.62
N LYS A 149 29.09 -12.30 14.64
CA LYS A 149 29.90 -11.27 15.28
C LYS A 149 29.95 -11.38 16.80
N SER A 150 28.84 -11.73 17.46
CA SER A 150 28.82 -11.90 18.92
C SER A 150 29.64 -13.12 19.37
N THR A 151 29.60 -14.20 18.61
CA THR A 151 30.40 -15.41 18.86
C THR A 151 31.89 -15.18 18.64
N LEU A 152 32.29 -14.42 17.60
CA LEU A 152 33.68 -14.01 17.40
C LEU A 152 34.19 -13.10 18.53
N ARG A 153 33.41 -12.09 18.92
CA ARG A 153 33.79 -11.16 20.00
C ARG A 153 33.94 -11.84 21.35
N LYS A 154 33.22 -12.95 21.60
CA LYS A 154 33.35 -13.76 22.82
C LYS A 154 34.62 -14.62 22.83
N ARG A 155 35.21 -14.92 21.67
CA ARG A 155 36.45 -15.71 21.53
C ARG A 155 37.72 -14.86 21.59
N GLU A 156 37.66 -13.59 21.19
CA GLU A 156 38.81 -12.66 21.23
C GLU A 156 39.44 -12.41 22.62
N PRO A 157 38.70 -12.30 23.76
CA PRO A 157 39.33 -12.09 25.06
C PRO A 157 39.94 -13.36 25.68
N LEU A 158 39.61 -14.56 25.18
CA LEU A 158 40.11 -15.83 25.74
C LEU A 158 41.51 -16.20 25.22
N ILE A 159 41.93 -15.68 24.06
CA ILE A 159 43.23 -16.02 23.46
C ILE A 159 44.35 -15.12 24.00
N LYS A 160 44.03 -13.92 24.50
CA LYS A 160 45.02 -12.99 25.09
C LYS A 160 45.45 -13.33 26.52
N GLY A 161 44.92 -14.39 27.12
CA GLY A 161 45.24 -14.82 28.50
C GLY A 161 46.14 -16.06 28.59
N THR A 162 46.65 -16.58 27.47
CA THR A 162 47.51 -17.78 27.44
C THR A 162 48.85 -17.45 26.79
N ASP A 163 49.53 -16.44 27.31
CA ASP A 163 50.99 -16.30 27.20
C ASP A 163 51.51 -16.28 28.64
N ILE A 164 51.91 -17.47 29.12
CA ILE A 164 52.67 -17.68 30.36
C ILE A 164 54.01 -18.27 29.92
#